data_AF-A0A7G8FIT8-F1
#
_entry.id   AF-A0A7G8FIT8-F1
#
_cell.length_a   1.000
_cell.length_b   1.000
_cell.length_c   1.000
_cell.angle_alpha   90.00
_cell.angle_beta   90.00
_cell.angle_gamma   90.00
#
_symmetry.space_group_name_H-M   'P 1'
#
loop_
_entity.id
_entity.type
_entity.pdbx_description
1 polymer ?
#
loop_
_entity_poly.entity_id
_entity_poly.type
_entity_poly.pdbx_seq_one_letter_code
_entity_poly.pdbx_strand_id
1 'polypeptide(L)' 'MGGQTERVFFPKLETFQEWYQGVVNAENQGGFVNVPLSDLEGEYLVVRPQAVIGVRVEPQFSSVDDA' A
#
# COMPACT_ATOMS: atom_id res chain seq x y z
N MET A 1 2.88 -17.13 -12.98
CA MET A 1 2.14 -16.25 -12.05
C MET A 1 2.13 -14.88 -12.69
N GLY A 2 0.98 -14.43 -13.19
CA GLY A 2 0.81 -13.08 -13.77
C GLY A 2 0.12 -12.15 -12.77
N GLY A 3 0.23 -10.86 -13.01
CA GLY A 3 -0.29 -9.80 -12.12
C GLY A 3 0.74 -8.69 -11.91
N GLN A 4 0.29 -7.50 -11.54
CA GLN A 4 1.19 -6.41 -11.14
C GLN A 4 1.57 -6.59 -9.67
N THR A 5 2.86 -6.41 -9.36
CA THR A 5 3.33 -6.26 -7.99
C THR A 5 3.85 -4.85 -7.84
N GLU A 6 3.28 -4.10 -6.89
CA GLU A 6 3.69 -2.73 -6.58
C GLU A 6 4.17 -2.64 -5.15
N ARG A 7 5.24 -1.88 -4.91
CA ARG A 7 5.71 -1.55 -3.56
C ARG A 7 5.33 -0.12 -3.24
N VAL A 8 4.74 0.07 -2.06
CA VAL A 8 4.33 1.39 -1.58
C VAL A 8 4.93 1.62 -0.20
N PHE A 9 5.50 2.81 -0.02
CA PHE A 9 6.12 3.22 1.24
C PHE A 9 5.18 4.15 2.00
N PHE A 10 4.89 3.77 3.24
CA PHE A 10 4.16 4.61 4.17
C PHE A 10 5.17 5.27 5.12
N PRO A 11 5.08 6.59 5.35
CA PRO A 11 6.03 7.29 6.21
C PRO A 11 5.92 6.86 7.68
N LYS A 12 4.76 6.32 8.09
CA LYS A 12 4.47 5.84 9.44
C LYS A 12 3.59 4.59 9.39
N LEU A 13 3.76 3.71 10.37
CA LEU A 13 2.93 2.51 10.52
C LEU A 13 1.45 2.85 10.69
N GLU A 14 1.13 3.90 11.46
CA GLU A 14 -0.24 4.36 11.69
C GLU A 14 -0.95 4.73 10.38
N THR A 15 -0.27 5.44 9.48
CA THR A 15 -0.81 5.81 8.16
C THR A 15 -1.11 4.56 7.31
N PHE A 16 -0.26 3.54 7.39
CA PHE A 16 -0.55 2.25 6.77
C PHE A 16 -1.79 1.59 7.39
N GLN A 17 -1.92 1.59 8.72
CA GLN A 17 -3.04 0.97 9.43
C GLN A 17 -4.37 1.63 9.09
N GLU A 18 -4.41 2.96 9.05
CA GLU A 18 -5.59 3.74 8.64
C GLU A 18 -6.00 3.42 7.21
N TRP A 19 -5.06 3.42 6.27
CA TRP A 19 -5.33 3.08 4.88
C TRP A 19 -5.80 1.63 4.73
N TYR A 20 -5.11 0.68 5.38
CA TYR A 20 -5.45 -0.73 5.26
C TYR A 20 -6.85 -1.02 5.83
N GLN A 21 -7.16 -0.53 7.03
CA GLN A 21 -8.47 -0.77 7.66
C GLN A 21 -9.60 0.00 6.97
N GLY A 22 -9.38 1.28 6.66
CA GLY A 22 -10.42 2.15 6.12
C GLY A 22 -10.69 1.94 4.62
N VAL A 23 -9.72 1.41 3.87
CA VAL A 23 -9.81 1.33 2.41
C VAL A 23 -9.70 -0.12 1.94
N VAL A 24 -8.66 -0.85 2.34
CA VAL A 24 -8.35 -2.20 1.84
C VAL A 24 -9.10 -3.32 2.58
N ASN A 25 -9.62 -3.07 3.77
CA ASN A 25 -10.40 -4.04 4.55
C ASN A 25 -11.81 -3.54 4.89
N ALA A 26 -12.29 -2.48 4.23
CA ALA A 26 -13.61 -1.93 4.45
C ALA A 26 -14.72 -2.91 4.01
N GLU A 27 -15.88 -2.92 4.69
CA GLU A 27 -16.92 -3.95 4.53
C GLU A 27 -17.67 -3.98 3.17
N ASN A 28 -17.24 -3.24 2.13
CA ASN A 28 -18.00 -3.15 0.86
C ASN A 28 -17.15 -2.94 -0.41
N GLN A 29 -16.16 -3.81 -0.64
CA GLN A 29 -15.12 -3.60 -1.67
C GLN A 29 -15.43 -4.06 -3.10
N GLY A 30 -16.66 -3.81 -3.59
CA GLY A 30 -16.96 -4.04 -5.01
C GLY A 30 -16.22 -3.06 -5.95
N GLY A 31 -15.80 -1.91 -5.41
CA GLY A 31 -15.17 -0.80 -6.13
C GLY A 31 -13.65 -0.86 -6.19
N PHE A 32 -13.09 0.05 -6.98
CA PHE A 32 -11.65 0.31 -6.99
C PHE A 32 -11.25 1.20 -5.81
N VAL A 33 -10.01 1.04 -5.35
CA VAL A 33 -9.39 1.87 -4.31
C VAL A 33 -8.07 2.44 -4.79
N ASN A 34 -7.75 3.63 -4.29
CA ASN A 34 -6.48 4.29 -4.59
C ASN A 34 -5.39 3.82 -3.61
N VAL A 35 -4.24 3.54 -4.17
CA VAL A 35 -3.00 3.24 -3.46
C VAL A 35 -2.04 4.38 -3.79
N PRO A 36 -1.56 5.16 -2.80
CA PRO A 36 -0.64 6.25 -3.07
C PRO A 36 0.69 5.71 -3.62
N LEU A 37 1.28 6.39 -4.60
CA LEU A 37 2.64 6.09 -5.07
C LEU A 37 3.62 7.06 -4.41
N SER A 38 4.49 6.53 -3.53
CA SER A 38 5.35 7.35 -2.67
C SER A 38 6.37 8.19 -3.45
N ASP A 39 6.77 7.73 -4.63
CA ASP A 39 7.81 8.35 -5.45
C ASP A 39 7.27 9.43 -6.42
N LEU A 40 5.95 9.54 -6.57
CA LEU A 40 5.29 10.41 -7.55
C LEU A 40 4.17 11.22 -6.89
N GLU A 41 4.43 12.52 -6.70
CA GLU A 41 3.47 13.41 -6.06
C GLU A 41 2.18 13.53 -6.91
N GLY A 42 1.03 13.26 -6.29
CA GLY A 42 -0.28 13.35 -6.96
C GLY A 42 -0.66 12.14 -7.80
N GLU A 43 0.15 11.08 -7.83
CA GLU A 43 -0.15 9.85 -8.55
C GLU A 43 -0.64 8.72 -7.63
N TYR A 44 -1.49 7.86 -8.19
CA TYR A 44 -2.12 6.76 -7.47
C TYR A 44 -2.21 5.53 -8.37
N LEU A 45 -1.89 4.38 -7.80
CA LEU A 45 -2.30 3.10 -8.37
C LEU A 45 -3.76 2.84 -7.99
N VAL A 46 -4.55 2.34 -8.94
CA VAL A 46 -5.96 2.01 -8.70
C VAL A 46 -6.11 0.49 -8.69
N VAL A 47 -6.50 -0.09 -7.56
CA VAL A 47 -6.62 -1.55 -7.40
C VAL A 47 -8.04 -1.97 -7.05
N ARG A 48 -8.41 -3.18 -7.45
CA ARG A 48 -9.63 -3.84 -6.97
C ARG A 48 -9.26 -4.72 -5.78
N PRO A 49 -9.65 -4.40 -4.53
CA PRO A 49 -9.19 -5.13 -3.35
C PRO A 49 -9.47 -6.64 -3.39
N GLN A 50 -10.65 -7.04 -3.88
CA GLN A 50 -11.01 -8.46 -4.05
C GLN A 50 -10.12 -9.24 -5.05
N ALA A 51 -9.26 -8.57 -5.81
CA ALA A 51 -8.29 -9.19 -6.72
C ALA A 51 -6.87 -9.24 -6.15
N VAL A 52 -6.64 -8.70 -4.94
CA VAL A 52 -5.34 -8.76 -4.25
C VAL A 52 -5.13 -10.18 -3.73
N ILE A 53 -4.09 -10.83 -4.22
CA ILE A 53 -3.75 -12.22 -3.86
C ILE A 53 -3.07 -12.28 -2.48
N GLY A 54 -2.31 -11.24 -2.12
CA GLY A 54 -1.65 -11.14 -0.83
C GLY A 54 -0.98 -9.78 -0.61
N VAL A 55 -0.73 -9.45 0.65
CA VAL A 55 -0.04 -8.23 1.08
C VAL A 55 1.11 -8.63 2.00
N ARG A 56 2.33 -8.19 1.68
CA ARG A 56 3.51 -8.30 2.55
C ARG A 56 3.81 -6.92 3.12
N VAL A 57 3.94 -6.82 4.43
CA VAL A 57 4.33 -5.60 5.14
C VAL A 57 5.66 -5.86 5.83
N GLU A 58 6.61 -4.95 5.63
CA GLU A 58 7.92 -5.01 6.29
C GLU A 58 8.31 -3.62 6.80
N PRO A 59 8.88 -3.52 8.02
CA PRO A 59 9.44 -2.26 8.49
C PRO A 59 10.67 -1.91 7.67
N GLN A 60 10.75 -0.66 7.22
CA GLN A 60 11.97 -0.12 6.66
C GLN A 60 12.77 0.53 7.78
N PHE A 61 13.80 -0.16 8.24
CA PHE A 61 14.80 0.45 9.10
C PHE A 61 15.74 1.24 8.18
N SER A 62 15.84 2.55 8.36
CA SER A 62 17.02 3.25 7.86
C SER A 62 18.20 2.63 8.59
N SER A 63 19.11 1.95 7.88
CA SER A 63 20.41 1.65 8.45
C SER A 63 20.97 2.97 8.96
N VAL A 64 21.12 3.11 10.28
CA VAL A 64 22.08 4.06 10.84
C VAL A 64 23.42 3.43 10.51
N ASP A 65 23.90 3.68 9.29
CA ASP A 65 25.29 3.55 8.85
C ASP A 65 25.32 3.82 7.34
N ASP A 66 25.46 5.09 6.99
CA ASP A 66 26.57 5.49 6.13
C ASP A 66 27.19 6.73 6.80
N ALA A 67 28.38 6.52 7.34
CA ALA A 67 29.22 7.50 8.02
C ALA A 67 29.88 8.47 7.04
#